data_AF-A0A1E5BIW6-F1
#
_entry.id   AF-A0A1E5BIW6-F1
#
_cell.length_a   1.000
_cell.length_b   1.000
_cell.length_c   1.000
_cell.angle_alpha   90.00
_cell.angle_beta   90.00
_cell.angle_gamma   90.00
#
_symmetry.space_group_name_H-M   'P 1'
#
loop_
_entity.id
_entity.type
_entity.pdbx_description
1 polymer ?
#
loop_
_entity_poly.entity_id
_entity_poly.type
_entity_poly.pdbx_seq_one_letter_code
_entity_poly.pdbx_strand_id
1 'polypeptide(L)'
;MTNDYFKPCMHLALAEVSPNRDVDTESFVDKQLLIAATSSMSEKLKNASDSGRHGWWDNSVISIGGLYDLRNKAISNNDHVSVLNYTAMIAMRESHPESKKNTSA
;
A
#
# COMPACT_ATOMS: atom_id res chain seq x y z
N MET A 1 14.12 -6.04 -11.08
CA MET A 1 14.17 -6.58 -9.71
C MET A 1 13.39 -5.61 -8.84
N THR A 2 12.41 -6.08 -8.09
CA THR A 2 11.70 -5.24 -7.10
C THR A 2 12.64 -5.10 -5.90
N ASN A 3 12.87 -3.88 -5.44
CA ASN A 3 13.69 -3.67 -4.25
C ASN A 3 12.85 -4.05 -3.02
N ASP A 4 13.38 -4.94 -2.18
CA ASP A 4 12.77 -5.24 -0.88
C ASP A 4 13.19 -4.15 0.12
N TYR A 5 12.41 -3.08 0.20
CA TYR A 5 12.67 -1.98 1.13
C TYR A 5 12.36 -2.36 2.59
N PHE A 6 11.58 -3.41 2.84
CA PHE A 6 11.24 -3.83 4.19
C PHE A 6 12.44 -4.46 4.90
N LYS A 7 13.23 -5.27 4.20
CA LYS A 7 14.41 -5.92 4.78
C LYS A 7 15.44 -4.94 5.37
N PRO A 8 15.95 -3.91 4.65
CA PRO A 8 16.90 -2.97 5.22
C PRO A 8 16.28 -2.11 6.33
N CYS A 9 15.02 -1.67 6.20
CA CYS A 9 14.33 -0.93 7.25
C CYS A 9 14.14 -1.76 8.52
N MET A 10 13.81 -3.05 8.39
CA MET A 10 13.70 -3.97 9.53
C MET A 10 15.06 -4.21 10.18
N HIS A 11 16.13 -4.31 9.40
CA HIS A 11 17.48 -4.42 9.93
C HIS A 11 17.86 -3.20 10.79
N LEU A 12 17.60 -1.99 10.29
CA LEU A 12 17.83 -0.74 11.04
C LEU A 12 16.96 -0.68 12.30
N ALA A 13 15.69 -1.04 12.19
CA ALA A 13 14.77 -1.09 13.33
C ALA A 13 15.31 -1.99 14.44
N LEU A 14 15.85 -3.18 14.12
CA LEU A 14 16.39 -4.10 15.11
C LEU A 14 17.76 -3.68 15.66
N ALA A 15 18.58 -2.99 14.85
CA ALA A 15 19.92 -2.55 15.26
C ALA A 15 19.87 -1.44 16.32
N GLU A 16 18.88 -0.55 16.25
CA GLU A 16 18.73 0.60 17.16
C GLU A 16 17.90 0.28 18.42
N VAL A 17 17.20 -0.86 18.46
CA VAL A 17 16.46 -1.30 19.66
C VAL A 17 17.45 -1.85 20.70
N SER A 18 18.04 -0.95 21.48
CA SER A 18 18.78 -1.26 22.71
C SER A 18 17.81 -1.77 23.80
N PRO A 19 18.24 -2.65 24.74
CA PRO A 19 17.35 -3.26 25.73
C PRO A 19 16.67 -2.27 26.71
N ASN A 20 17.10 -1.00 26.76
CA ASN A 20 16.40 0.06 27.47
C ASN A 20 15.46 0.81 26.52
N ARG A 21 14.26 0.26 26.32
CA ARG A 21 13.22 0.83 25.44
C ARG A 21 12.71 2.16 25.98
N ASP A 22 13.25 3.26 25.46
CA ASP A 22 12.67 4.60 25.60
C ASP A 22 11.62 4.85 24.49
N VAL A 23 10.69 5.78 24.71
CA VAL A 23 9.58 6.16 23.80
C VAL A 23 10.06 6.50 22.38
N ASP A 24 11.31 6.94 22.24
CA ASP A 24 11.92 7.25 20.95
C ASP A 24 12.13 6.01 20.06
N THR A 25 12.19 4.81 20.65
CA THR A 25 12.36 3.54 19.92
C THR A 25 11.14 3.20 19.07
N GLU A 26 9.92 3.31 19.63
CA GLU A 26 8.70 3.02 18.87
C GLU A 26 8.51 4.01 17.71
N SER A 27 8.75 5.30 17.96
CA SER A 27 8.71 6.33 16.92
C SER A 27 9.71 6.04 15.79
N PHE A 28 10.92 5.57 16.11
CA PHE A 28 11.91 5.20 15.12
C PHE A 28 11.46 4.00 14.28
N VAL A 29 10.96 2.93 14.92
CA VAL A 29 10.48 1.73 14.24
C VAL A 29 9.30 2.05 13.31
N ASP A 30 8.36 2.88 13.76
CA ASP A 30 7.23 3.35 12.95
C ASP A 30 7.71 4.12 11.72
N LYS A 31 8.73 5.00 11.87
CA LYS A 31 9.34 5.69 10.73
C LYS A 31 9.94 4.70 9.73
N GLN A 32 10.65 3.66 10.20
CA GLN A 32 11.21 2.63 9.31
C GLN A 32 10.12 1.89 8.53
N LEU A 33 9.01 1.55 9.18
CA LEU A 33 7.83 0.95 8.53
C LEU A 33 7.27 1.85 7.44
N LEU A 34 7.04 3.14 7.74
CA LEU A 34 6.50 4.09 6.78
C LEU A 34 7.44 4.31 5.58
N ILE A 35 8.76 4.39 5.82
CA ILE A 35 9.77 4.49 4.75
C ILE A 35 9.69 3.27 3.82
N ALA A 36 9.68 2.07 4.39
CA ALA A 36 9.62 0.83 3.61
C ALA A 36 8.32 0.72 2.81
N ALA A 37 7.18 0.96 3.45
CA ALA A 37 5.86 0.89 2.83
C ALA A 37 5.72 1.92 1.70
N THR A 38 6.05 3.19 1.95
CA THR A 38 5.96 4.26 0.95
C THR A 38 6.83 3.99 -0.26
N SER A 39 8.08 3.56 -0.04
CA SER A 39 9.03 3.26 -1.13
C SER A 39 8.55 2.09 -1.97
N SER A 40 8.13 0.99 -1.33
CA SER A 40 7.63 -0.21 -2.01
C SER A 40 6.36 0.07 -2.79
N MET A 41 5.40 0.78 -2.20
CA MET A 41 4.15 1.17 -2.83
C MET A 41 4.42 2.05 -4.06
N SER A 42 5.28 3.07 -3.91
CA SER A 42 5.64 4.01 -4.98
C SER A 42 6.34 3.32 -6.15
N GLU A 43 7.33 2.46 -5.89
CA GLU A 43 8.01 1.69 -6.93
C GLU A 43 7.02 0.80 -7.69
N LYS A 44 6.10 0.15 -6.97
CA LYS A 44 5.10 -0.73 -7.60
C LYS A 44 4.09 0.03 -8.45
N LEU A 45 3.65 1.20 -7.99
CA LEU A 45 2.79 2.10 -8.78
C LEU A 45 3.52 2.59 -10.03
N LYS A 46 4.79 2.99 -9.90
CA LYS A 46 5.62 3.38 -11.03
C LYS A 46 5.76 2.26 -12.05
N ASN A 47 6.11 1.05 -11.62
CA ASN A 47 6.23 -0.11 -12.50
C ASN A 47 4.91 -0.45 -13.21
N ALA A 48 3.77 -0.31 -12.52
CA ALA A 48 2.46 -0.48 -13.13
C ALA A 48 2.21 0.57 -14.22
N SER A 49 2.48 1.84 -13.92
CA SER A 49 2.34 2.95 -14.88
C SER A 49 3.25 2.77 -16.10
N ASP A 50 4.51 2.42 -15.89
CA ASP A 50 5.50 2.19 -16.96
C ASP A 50 5.10 1.00 -17.85
N SER A 51 4.29 0.06 -17.31
CA SER A 51 3.71 -1.08 -18.04
C SER A 51 2.34 -0.76 -18.67
N GLY A 52 1.91 0.50 -18.71
CA GLY A 52 0.63 0.93 -19.28
C GLY A 52 -0.59 0.70 -18.39
N ARG A 53 -0.40 0.32 -17.12
CA ARG A 53 -1.50 0.18 -16.15
C ARG A 53 -1.62 1.46 -15.32
N HIS A 54 -2.55 2.31 -15.72
CA HIS A 54 -2.87 3.59 -15.07
C HIS A 54 -4.39 3.73 -14.90
N GLY A 55 -4.86 4.82 -14.29
CA GLY A 55 -6.28 5.16 -14.26
C GLY A 55 -7.10 4.43 -13.19
N TRP A 56 -6.48 3.89 -12.14
CA TRP A 56 -7.20 3.20 -11.05
C TRP A 56 -8.27 4.07 -10.37
N TRP A 57 -8.11 5.40 -10.42
CA TRP A 57 -9.04 6.39 -9.91
C TRP A 57 -10.29 6.57 -10.78
N ASP A 58 -10.27 6.11 -12.03
CA ASP A 58 -11.33 6.26 -13.02
C ASP A 58 -12.20 5.00 -13.09
N ASN A 59 -13.52 5.17 -12.88
CA ASN A 59 -14.47 4.07 -12.92
C ASN A 59 -14.65 3.46 -14.32
N SER A 60 -14.35 4.20 -15.38
CA SER A 60 -14.39 3.70 -16.76
C SER A 60 -13.22 2.76 -17.07
N VAL A 61 -12.11 2.89 -16.34
CA VAL A 61 -10.92 2.05 -16.49
C VAL A 61 -11.01 0.82 -15.61
N ILE A 62 -11.40 0.98 -14.35
CA ILE A 62 -11.65 -0.13 -13.43
C ILE A 62 -12.76 0.23 -12.45
N SER A 63 -13.69 -0.69 -12.22
CA SER A 63 -14.74 -0.48 -11.21
C SER A 63 -14.16 -0.61 -9.80
N ILE A 64 -14.89 -0.10 -8.80
CA ILE A 64 -14.49 -0.31 -7.41
C ILE A 64 -14.48 -1.81 -7.04
N GLY A 65 -15.45 -2.57 -7.55
CA GLY A 65 -15.48 -4.03 -7.42
C GLY A 65 -14.24 -4.69 -8.03
N GLY A 66 -13.76 -4.21 -9.18
CA GLY A 66 -12.51 -4.68 -9.78
C GLY A 66 -11.29 -4.45 -8.88
N LEU A 67 -11.23 -3.33 -8.14
CA LEU A 67 -10.17 -3.10 -7.16
C LEU A 67 -10.26 -4.08 -5.97
N TYR A 68 -11.47 -4.39 -5.51
CA TYR A 68 -11.69 -5.44 -4.50
C TYR A 68 -11.19 -6.81 -4.97
N ASP A 69 -11.48 -7.18 -6.22
CA ASP A 69 -11.01 -8.44 -6.81
C ASP A 69 -9.47 -8.48 -6.93
N LEU A 70 -8.86 -7.39 -7.37
CA LEU A 70 -7.40 -7.26 -7.42
C LEU A 70 -6.76 -7.37 -6.03
N ARG A 71 -7.36 -6.77 -5.00
CA ARG A 71 -6.92 -6.92 -3.60
C ARG A 71 -7.01 -8.38 -3.15
N ASN A 72 -8.12 -9.07 -3.43
CA ASN A 72 -8.29 -10.47 -3.04
C ASN A 72 -7.27 -11.39 -3.75
N LYS A 73 -6.99 -11.13 -5.02
CA LYS A 73 -5.92 -11.81 -5.77
C LYS A 73 -4.53 -11.52 -5.20
N ALA A 74 -4.27 -10.29 -4.75
CA ALA A 74 -3.01 -9.95 -4.10
C ALA A 74 -2.85 -10.69 -2.75
N ILE A 75 -3.93 -10.83 -1.97
CA ILE A 75 -3.96 -11.63 -0.74
C ILE A 75 -3.62 -13.09 -1.05
N SER A 76 -4.29 -13.71 -2.03
CA SER A 76 -4.04 -15.12 -2.38
C SER A 76 -2.60 -15.37 -2.85
N ASN A 77 -1.96 -14.34 -3.41
CA ASN A 77 -0.59 -14.42 -3.92
C ASN A 77 0.47 -14.02 -2.88
N ASN A 78 0.09 -13.72 -1.63
CA ASN A 78 0.97 -13.15 -0.60
C ASN A 78 1.72 -11.88 -1.08
N ASP A 79 1.09 -11.08 -1.95
CA ASP A 79 1.65 -9.85 -2.49
C ASP A 79 1.24 -8.64 -1.63
N HIS A 80 1.89 -8.50 -0.47
CA HIS A 80 1.53 -7.49 0.54
C HIS A 80 1.58 -6.05 0.01
N VAL A 81 2.53 -5.71 -0.87
CA VAL A 81 2.63 -4.35 -1.44
C VAL A 81 1.44 -4.06 -2.36
N SER A 82 1.00 -5.05 -3.16
CA SER A 82 -0.24 -4.91 -3.93
C SER A 82 -1.46 -4.77 -3.02
N VAL A 83 -1.54 -5.53 -1.93
CA VAL A 83 -2.64 -5.40 -0.95
C VAL A 83 -2.71 -3.98 -0.40
N LEU A 84 -1.57 -3.39 0.01
CA LEU A 84 -1.52 -2.01 0.50
C LEU A 84 -1.98 -1.02 -0.56
N ASN A 85 -1.46 -1.12 -1.79
CA ASN A 85 -1.85 -0.25 -2.90
C ASN A 85 -3.34 -0.34 -3.20
N TYR A 86 -3.90 -1.54 -3.41
CA TYR A 86 -5.31 -1.69 -3.72
C TYR A 86 -6.21 -1.26 -2.58
N THR A 87 -5.83 -1.53 -1.33
CA THR A 87 -6.59 -1.06 -0.16
C THR A 87 -6.61 0.47 -0.08
N ALA A 88 -5.46 1.13 -0.30
CA ALA A 88 -5.38 2.59 -0.34
C ALA A 88 -6.22 3.18 -1.48
N MET A 89 -6.17 2.59 -2.68
CA MET A 89 -6.98 3.00 -3.83
C MET A 89 -8.48 2.90 -3.54
N ILE A 90 -8.92 1.79 -2.94
CA ILE A 90 -10.32 1.59 -2.52
C ILE A 90 -10.72 2.68 -1.53
N ALA A 91 -9.94 2.89 -0.46
CA ALA A 91 -10.23 3.91 0.54
C ALA A 91 -10.33 5.31 -0.07
N MET A 92 -9.43 5.65 -1.00
CA MET A 92 -9.50 6.92 -1.74
C MET A 92 -10.79 7.04 -2.56
N ARG A 93 -11.20 5.99 -3.28
CA ARG A 93 -12.43 6.03 -4.08
C ARG A 93 -13.70 6.09 -3.25
N GLU A 94 -13.74 5.42 -2.11
CA GLU A 94 -14.88 5.44 -1.18
C GLU A 94 -14.99 6.76 -0.41
N SER A 95 -13.89 7.48 -0.24
CA SER A 95 -13.91 8.82 0.36
C SER A 95 -14.62 9.86 -0.52
N HIS A 96 -14.79 9.58 -1.82
CA HIS A 96 -15.43 10.50 -2.75
C HIS A 96 -16.97 10.50 -2.56
N PRO A 97 -17.64 11.67 -2.37
CA PRO A 97 -19.07 11.77 -2.03
C PRO A 97 -20.04 11.08 -3.01
N GLU A 98 -19.69 11.02 -4.28
CA GLU A 98 -20.51 10.41 -5.35
C GLU A 98 -20.60 8.88 -5.24
N SER A 99 -19.70 8.22 -4.50
CA SER A 99 -19.73 6.76 -4.30
C SER A 99 -20.92 6.29 -3.46
N LYS A 100 -21.52 7.18 -2.65
CA LYS A 100 -22.63 6.87 -1.72
C LYS A 100 -24.03 6.97 -2.35
N LYS A 101 -24.16 7.50 -3.58
CA LYS A 101 -25.46 7.68 -4.24
C LYS A 101 -25.98 6.44 -4.96
N ASN A 102 -25.14 5.42 -5.20
CA ASN A 102 -25.51 4.22 -5.96
C ASN A 102 -25.85 2.99 -5.08
N THR A 103 -25.87 3.13 -3.75
CA THR A 103 -26.23 2.06 -2.80
C THR A 103 -27.63 2.25 -2.21
N SER A 104 -28.49 3.05 -2.84
CA SER A 104 -29.89 3.23 -2.44
C SER A 104 -30.79 3.09 -3.66
N ALA A 105 -31.01 1.85 -4.09
CA ALA A 105 -32.10 1.44 -4.97
C ALA A 105 -32.49 0.00 -4.61
#